data_AF-A0A060RQP8-F1
#
_entry.id   AF-A0A060RQP8-F1
#
_cell.length_a   1.000
_cell.length_b   1.000
_cell.length_c   1.000
_cell.angle_alpha   90.00
_cell.angle_beta   90.00
_cell.angle_gamma   90.00
#
_symmetry.space_group_name_H-M   'P 1'
#
loop_
_entity.id
_entity.type
_entity.pdbx_description
1 polymer ?
#
loop_
_entity_poly.entity_id
_entity_poly.type
_entity_poly.pdbx_seq_one_letter_code
_entity_poly.pdbx_strand_id
1 'polypeptide(L)'
;MKIHYINILLFAFPLNILMHNQRNHNKTILVTLKTKPTKTHRTLCECELYAPSNYENDPEMKEVIDNFNKQTQQRFEEYDNRMKTTRQKCKDKWDKEIQKIILKDKMEKELTEKFSILETKIDTNDIPTCICKKSLADKMEKGCLRCGGILGSAMPELGAIGGTALYALNQLKPAALFAATKYAMAQGLAKGVTEGNAHGMYIVNTFLKAYSVHELCPDLFQSIGNTITYYDVPKIAGTIIGKYQANCGFNISSATQAICTDIGTKFKLFSNNTGEFFTTKIGITNKVTEFVEKATMSASEKASQVISKTSSNIITKQTALIESGFNNSITSIYAPIIAIVVIVLILVIIYLILRYRRKKRMKKKVQYIKLLEE
;
A
#
# COMPACT_ATOMS: atom_id res chain seq x y z
N MET A 1 -7.37 -12.43 -10.11
CA MET A 1 -8.53 -13.30 -9.89
C MET A 1 -9.09 -13.86 -11.23
N LYS A 2 -8.26 -14.56 -12.03
CA LYS A 2 -8.70 -15.14 -13.34
C LYS A 2 -8.09 -16.51 -13.69
N ILE A 3 -7.32 -17.15 -12.80
CA ILE A 3 -6.64 -18.43 -13.11
C ILE A 3 -7.20 -19.61 -12.29
N HIS A 4 -7.95 -19.35 -11.21
CA HIS A 4 -8.53 -20.42 -10.38
C HIS A 4 -9.87 -20.98 -10.89
N TYR A 5 -10.45 -20.41 -11.96
CA TYR A 5 -11.73 -20.88 -12.52
C TYR A 5 -11.56 -22.06 -13.50
N ILE A 6 -10.38 -22.20 -14.13
CA ILE A 6 -10.10 -23.26 -15.10
C ILE A 6 -9.86 -24.62 -14.41
N ASN A 7 -9.22 -24.61 -13.23
CA ASN A 7 -8.93 -25.84 -12.48
C ASN A 7 -10.16 -26.47 -11.81
N ILE A 8 -11.20 -25.69 -11.52
CA ILE A 8 -12.47 -26.22 -10.95
C ILE A 8 -13.33 -26.84 -12.06
N LEU A 9 -13.30 -26.28 -13.28
CA LEU A 9 -14.08 -26.78 -14.42
C LEU A 9 -13.58 -28.14 -14.93
N LEU A 10 -12.26 -28.38 -14.87
CA LEU A 10 -11.64 -29.64 -15.33
C LEU A 10 -11.92 -30.83 -14.39
N PHE A 11 -12.31 -30.59 -13.14
CA PHE A 11 -12.70 -31.64 -12.18
C PHE A 11 -14.18 -31.99 -12.22
N ALA A 12 -15.05 -31.10 -12.72
CA ALA A 12 -16.49 -31.36 -12.86
C ALA A 12 -16.82 -32.26 -14.07
N PHE A 13 -16.01 -32.18 -15.14
CA PHE A 13 -16.22 -32.90 -16.39
C PHE A 13 -16.17 -34.45 -16.28
N PRO A 14 -15.25 -35.07 -15.50
CA PRO A 14 -15.25 -36.53 -15.36
C PRO A 14 -16.38 -37.08 -14.47
N LEU A 15 -16.95 -36.28 -13.56
CA LEU A 15 -18.04 -36.71 -12.67
C LEU A 15 -19.40 -36.80 -13.39
N ASN A 16 -19.64 -35.95 -14.40
CA ASN A 16 -20.86 -35.98 -15.19
C ASN A 16 -20.94 -37.14 -16.20
N ILE A 17 -19.84 -37.84 -16.49
CA ILE A 17 -19.81 -38.98 -17.42
C ILE A 17 -20.21 -40.29 -16.70
N LEU A 18 -20.15 -40.34 -15.36
CA LEU A 18 -20.52 -41.54 -14.58
C LEU A 18 -22.03 -41.63 -14.30
N MET A 19 -22.79 -40.56 -14.51
CA MET A 19 -24.20 -40.45 -14.11
C MET A 19 -25.14 -40.24 -15.30
N HIS A 20 -24.92 -40.96 -16.40
CA HIS A 20 -25.87 -41.04 -17.51
C HIS A 20 -26.23 -42.50 -17.80
N ASN A 21 -27.01 -43.10 -16.90
CA ASN A 21 -27.82 -44.27 -17.19
C ASN A 21 -29.26 -43.81 -17.49
N GLN A 22 -29.67 -44.19 -18.68
CA GLN A 22 -30.86 -43.77 -19.43
C GLN A 22 -32.11 -44.47 -18.91
N ARG A 23 -33.19 -43.74 -18.60
CA ARG A 23 -34.55 -44.27 -18.76
C ARG A 23 -35.53 -43.17 -19.16
N ASN A 24 -36.18 -43.42 -20.29
CA ASN A 24 -36.92 -42.51 -21.13
C ASN A 24 -38.22 -41.99 -20.49
N HIS A 25 -38.46 -40.68 -20.63
CA HIS A 25 -39.80 -40.10 -20.57
C HIS A 25 -40.47 -40.25 -21.93
N ASN A 26 -41.62 -40.93 -22.00
CA ASN A 26 -42.53 -40.86 -23.14
C ASN A 26 -43.97 -40.66 -22.67
N LYS A 27 -44.56 -39.58 -23.20
CA LYS A 27 -45.99 -39.28 -23.45
C LYS A 27 -46.97 -39.10 -22.28
N THR A 28 -47.23 -37.82 -22.04
CA THR A 28 -48.52 -37.13 -21.87
C THR A 28 -49.78 -37.91 -22.29
N ILE A 29 -50.77 -38.05 -21.39
CA ILE A 29 -52.21 -38.03 -21.73
C ILE A 29 -52.98 -37.31 -20.60
N LEU A 30 -53.78 -36.35 -21.03
CA LEU A 30 -54.77 -35.57 -20.29
C LEU A 30 -55.99 -36.46 -19.96
N VAL A 31 -56.35 -36.62 -18.68
CA VAL A 31 -57.67 -37.15 -18.29
C VAL A 31 -58.18 -36.39 -17.07
N THR A 32 -59.19 -35.56 -17.29
CA THR A 32 -60.09 -35.04 -16.26
C THR A 32 -60.93 -36.18 -15.67
N LEU A 33 -60.94 -36.36 -14.35
CA LEU A 33 -61.98 -37.13 -13.67
C LEU A 33 -62.54 -36.35 -12.47
N LYS A 34 -63.83 -35.99 -12.57
CA LYS A 34 -64.66 -35.58 -11.44
C LYS A 34 -64.91 -36.80 -10.56
N THR A 35 -64.37 -36.81 -9.34
CA THR A 35 -64.74 -37.78 -8.30
C THR A 35 -64.64 -37.14 -6.92
N LYS A 36 -65.74 -37.22 -6.15
CA LYS A 36 -65.93 -36.62 -4.82
C LYS A 36 -64.85 -37.10 -3.82
N PRO A 37 -64.35 -36.23 -2.92
CA PRO A 37 -63.42 -36.64 -1.87
C PRO A 37 -64.15 -37.42 -0.77
N THR A 38 -63.82 -38.70 -0.59
CA THR A 38 -64.28 -39.58 0.51
C THR A 38 -63.19 -39.80 1.55
N LYS A 39 -62.51 -38.73 1.99
CA LYS A 39 -61.71 -38.76 3.23
C LYS A 39 -61.83 -37.43 3.96
N THR A 40 -62.31 -37.52 5.19
CA THR A 40 -62.40 -36.45 6.18
C THR A 40 -61.02 -35.84 6.43
N HIS A 41 -60.88 -34.54 6.20
CA HIS A 41 -59.71 -33.78 6.65
C HIS A 41 -59.71 -33.78 8.18
N ARG A 42 -58.71 -34.40 8.80
CA ARG A 42 -58.47 -34.26 10.24
C ARG A 42 -58.10 -32.81 10.52
N THR A 43 -59.05 -32.09 11.11
CA THR A 43 -58.85 -30.79 11.74
C THR A 43 -57.74 -30.91 12.79
N LEU A 44 -56.83 -29.93 12.79
CA LEU A 44 -55.79 -29.78 13.80
C LEU A 44 -56.47 -29.62 15.17
N CYS A 45 -56.46 -30.71 15.95
CA CYS A 45 -56.82 -30.68 17.36
C CYS A 45 -55.69 -29.94 18.09
N GLU A 46 -56.04 -28.96 18.91
CA GLU A 46 -55.09 -28.29 19.80
C GLU A 46 -54.41 -29.34 20.67
N CYS A 47 -53.13 -29.61 20.41
CA CYS A 47 -52.31 -30.42 21.30
C CYS A 47 -51.84 -29.50 22.44
N GLU A 48 -52.18 -29.87 23.67
CA GLU A 48 -51.63 -29.28 24.89
C GLU A 48 -50.10 -29.31 24.82
N LEU A 49 -49.46 -28.14 24.85
CA LEU A 49 -48.01 -27.95 24.70
C LEU A 49 -47.17 -28.54 25.85
N TYR A 50 -47.79 -29.12 26.89
CA TYR A 50 -47.10 -29.56 28.11
C TYR A 50 -47.74 -30.81 28.77
N ALA A 51 -48.05 -31.86 28.01
CA ALA A 51 -48.20 -33.19 28.61
C ALA A 51 -46.80 -33.78 28.86
N PRO A 52 -46.45 -34.26 30.08
CA PRO A 52 -45.19 -34.96 30.32
C PRO A 52 -45.26 -36.30 29.61
N SER A 53 -44.77 -36.33 28.39
CA SER A 53 -44.74 -37.51 27.57
C SER A 53 -43.61 -38.42 28.01
N ASN A 54 -43.94 -39.69 28.23
CA ASN A 54 -43.03 -40.80 28.52
C ASN A 54 -42.08 -41.15 27.35
N TYR A 55 -41.55 -40.14 26.63
CA TYR A 55 -40.71 -40.31 25.44
C TYR A 55 -39.27 -40.74 25.78
N GLU A 56 -38.87 -40.77 27.05
CA GLU A 56 -37.52 -41.19 27.45
C GLU A 56 -37.26 -42.69 27.23
N ASN A 57 -38.31 -43.52 27.12
CA ASN A 57 -38.21 -44.97 27.03
C ASN A 57 -38.57 -45.55 25.66
N ASP A 58 -38.87 -44.72 24.66
CA ASP A 58 -39.14 -45.17 23.29
C ASP A 58 -37.82 -45.36 22.52
N PRO A 59 -37.50 -46.60 22.06
CA PRO A 59 -36.25 -46.87 21.36
C PRO A 59 -36.10 -46.10 20.05
N GLU A 60 -37.18 -45.81 19.33
CA GLU A 60 -37.12 -45.03 18.09
C GLU A 60 -36.84 -43.55 18.37
N MET A 61 -37.46 -43.00 19.42
CA MET A 61 -37.21 -41.62 19.86
C MET A 61 -35.76 -41.43 20.33
N LYS A 62 -35.22 -42.43 21.03
CA LYS A 62 -33.83 -42.41 21.51
C LYS A 62 -32.82 -42.39 20.35
N GLU A 63 -33.08 -43.14 19.28
CA GLU A 63 -32.24 -43.14 18.07
C GLU A 63 -32.29 -41.79 17.33
N VAL A 64 -33.47 -41.17 17.22
CA VAL A 64 -33.64 -39.86 16.60
C VAL A 64 -32.91 -38.77 17.40
N ILE A 65 -33.02 -38.80 18.73
CA ILE A 65 -32.31 -37.88 19.63
C ILE A 65 -30.80 -38.07 19.51
N ASP A 66 -30.30 -39.31 19.49
CA ASP A 66 -28.86 -39.59 19.36
C ASP A 66 -28.31 -39.11 18.00
N ASN A 67 -29.04 -39.31 16.91
CA ASN A 67 -28.66 -38.82 15.58
C ASN A 67 -28.68 -37.28 15.51
N PHE A 68 -29.69 -36.64 16.12
CA PHE A 68 -29.75 -35.19 16.24
C PHE A 68 -28.56 -34.63 17.05
N ASN A 69 -28.21 -35.28 18.16
CA ASN A 69 -27.06 -34.91 18.98
C ASN A 69 -25.74 -35.02 18.21
N LYS A 70 -25.53 -36.12 17.47
CA LYS A 70 -24.33 -36.32 16.63
C LYS A 70 -24.19 -35.24 15.55
N GLN A 71 -25.27 -34.92 14.84
CA GLN A 71 -25.26 -33.85 13.84
C GLN A 71 -25.03 -32.47 14.47
N THR A 72 -25.59 -32.24 15.64
CA THR A 72 -25.45 -30.99 16.38
C THR A 72 -24.02 -30.80 16.87
N GLN A 73 -23.39 -31.85 17.37
CA GLN A 73 -21.98 -31.85 17.77
C GLN A 73 -21.05 -31.51 16.59
N GLN A 74 -21.28 -32.09 15.41
CA GLN A 74 -20.50 -31.77 14.21
C GLN A 74 -20.63 -30.30 13.79
N ARG A 75 -21.84 -29.72 13.88
CA ARG A 75 -22.04 -28.29 13.58
C ARG A 75 -21.33 -27.39 14.59
N PHE A 76 -21.29 -27.77 15.87
CA PHE A 76 -20.56 -27.02 16.88
C PHE A 76 -19.05 -27.03 16.62
N GLU A 77 -18.48 -28.18 16.27
CA GLU A 77 -17.06 -28.27 15.89
C GLU A 77 -16.74 -27.45 14.63
N GLU A 78 -17.61 -27.47 13.62
CA GLU A 78 -17.45 -26.66 12.41
C GLU A 78 -17.56 -25.15 12.71
N TYR A 79 -18.50 -24.76 13.57
CA TYR A 79 -18.67 -23.38 14.03
C TYR A 79 -17.43 -22.89 14.80
N ASP A 80 -16.91 -23.69 15.72
CA ASP A 80 -15.71 -23.37 16.50
C ASP A 80 -14.47 -23.24 15.63
N ASN A 81 -14.30 -24.13 14.65
CA ASN A 81 -13.20 -24.05 13.70
C ASN A 81 -13.31 -22.79 12.82
N ARG A 82 -14.51 -22.46 12.35
CA ARG A 82 -14.76 -21.20 11.63
C ARG A 82 -14.42 -20.01 12.51
N MET A 83 -14.91 -19.98 13.75
CA MET A 83 -14.63 -18.93 14.75
C MET A 83 -13.13 -18.73 14.99
N LYS A 84 -12.35 -19.81 15.14
CA LYS A 84 -10.89 -19.74 15.27
C LYS A 84 -10.24 -19.09 14.05
N THR A 85 -10.63 -19.50 12.84
CA THR A 85 -10.04 -18.93 11.60
C THR A 85 -10.39 -17.46 11.38
N THR A 86 -11.62 -17.02 11.70
CA THR A 86 -12.00 -15.60 11.64
C THR A 86 -11.28 -14.77 12.70
N ARG A 87 -11.14 -15.29 13.93
CA ARG A 87 -10.34 -14.62 14.98
C ARG A 87 -8.88 -14.44 14.57
N GLN A 88 -8.26 -15.45 13.97
CA GLN A 88 -6.88 -15.35 13.49
C GLN A 88 -6.74 -14.27 12.39
N LYS A 89 -7.63 -14.26 11.40
CA LYS A 89 -7.64 -13.23 10.34
C LYS A 89 -7.84 -11.82 10.87
N CYS A 90 -8.72 -11.66 11.88
CA CYS A 90 -8.92 -10.37 12.53
C CYS A 90 -7.68 -9.92 13.30
N LYS A 91 -7.00 -10.83 14.00
CA LYS A 91 -5.75 -10.57 14.73
C LYS A 91 -4.62 -10.16 13.78
N ASP A 92 -4.44 -10.89 12.67
CA ASP A 92 -3.42 -10.56 11.65
C ASP A 92 -3.68 -9.19 11.00
N LYS A 93 -4.96 -8.85 10.77
CA LYS A 93 -5.36 -7.53 10.24
C LYS A 93 -5.07 -6.42 11.26
N TRP A 94 -5.40 -6.65 12.54
CA TRP A 94 -5.11 -5.72 13.63
C TRP A 94 -3.62 -5.50 13.82
N ASP A 95 -2.80 -6.56 13.85
CA ASP A 95 -1.35 -6.45 13.97
C ASP A 95 -0.75 -5.65 12.79
N LYS A 96 -1.28 -5.84 11.58
CA LYS A 96 -0.86 -5.07 10.39
C LYS A 96 -1.23 -3.59 10.50
N GLU A 97 -2.42 -3.26 11.01
CA GLU A 97 -2.84 -1.87 11.22
C GLU A 97 -2.05 -1.20 12.36
N ILE A 98 -1.81 -1.91 13.46
CA ILE A 98 -0.94 -1.46 14.55
C ILE A 98 0.48 -1.19 14.04
N GLN A 99 1.08 -2.12 13.28
CA GLN A 99 2.41 -1.89 12.70
C GLN A 99 2.44 -0.67 11.79
N LYS A 100 1.38 -0.42 11.01
CA LYS A 100 1.26 0.78 10.19
C LYS A 100 1.18 2.06 11.01
N ILE A 101 0.45 2.04 12.13
CA ILE A 101 0.33 3.18 13.06
C ILE A 101 1.67 3.44 13.76
N ILE A 102 2.35 2.40 14.26
CA ILE A 102 3.67 2.52 14.91
C ILE A 102 4.70 3.06 13.92
N LEU A 103 4.72 2.57 12.67
CA LEU A 103 5.60 3.09 11.63
C LEU A 103 5.29 4.56 11.32
N LYS A 104 4.01 4.95 11.27
CA LYS A 104 3.60 6.35 11.05
C LYS A 104 4.06 7.26 12.20
N ASP A 105 3.81 6.86 13.45
CA ASP A 105 4.23 7.62 14.64
C ASP A 105 5.76 7.76 14.72
N LYS A 106 6.49 6.67 14.39
CA LYS A 106 7.96 6.71 14.33
C LYS A 106 8.46 7.68 13.26
N MET A 107 7.83 7.69 12.08
CA MET A 107 8.15 8.65 11.01
C MET A 107 7.85 10.09 11.44
N GLU A 108 6.71 10.36 12.09
CA GLU A 108 6.34 11.70 12.57
C GLU A 108 7.29 12.20 13.68
N LYS A 109 7.72 11.31 14.59
CA LYS A 109 8.74 11.60 15.62
C LYS A 109 10.12 11.86 15.03
N GLU A 110 10.59 11.00 14.12
CA GLU A 110 11.87 11.22 13.44
C GLU A 110 11.84 12.52 12.62
N LEU A 111 10.70 12.84 11.99
CA LEU A 111 10.53 14.08 11.24
C LEU A 111 10.62 15.31 12.14
N THR A 112 9.86 15.34 13.25
CA THR A 112 9.89 16.46 14.21
C THR A 112 11.26 16.64 14.84
N GLU A 113 11.90 15.57 15.30
CA GLU A 113 13.24 15.62 15.89
C GLU A 113 14.29 16.09 14.87
N LYS A 114 14.23 15.62 13.62
CA LYS A 114 15.13 16.09 12.56
C LYS A 114 14.87 17.55 12.20
N PHE A 115 13.62 18.00 12.15
CA PHE A 115 13.31 19.42 11.93
C PHE A 115 13.89 20.31 13.04
N SER A 116 13.77 19.91 14.31
CA SER A 116 14.37 20.65 15.44
C SER A 116 15.91 20.72 15.38
N ILE A 117 16.56 19.67 14.85
CA ILE A 117 18.02 19.61 14.68
C ILE A 117 18.49 20.34 13.41
N LEU A 118 17.71 20.31 12.32
CA LEU A 118 18.03 21.00 11.07
C LEU A 118 17.86 22.52 11.18
N GLU A 119 16.91 22.99 12.00
CA GLU A 119 16.74 24.42 12.31
C GLU A 119 17.97 25.02 13.03
N THR A 120 18.84 24.18 13.61
CA THR A 120 20.06 24.61 14.31
C THR A 120 21.36 24.40 13.54
N LYS A 121 21.39 23.69 12.39
CA LYS A 121 22.65 23.20 11.79
C LYS A 121 22.75 23.13 10.25
N ILE A 122 21.96 23.85 9.46
CA ILE A 122 22.18 23.82 8.00
C ILE A 122 23.29 24.79 7.58
N ASP A 123 24.47 24.23 7.32
CA ASP A 123 25.44 24.77 6.37
C ASP A 123 25.40 23.94 5.06
N THR A 124 25.68 24.58 3.93
CA THR A 124 25.27 24.15 2.58
C THR A 124 26.09 23.00 1.98
N ASN A 125 27.04 22.42 2.72
CA ASN A 125 28.08 21.52 2.18
C ASN A 125 27.89 20.01 2.47
N ASP A 126 26.87 19.61 3.23
CA ASP A 126 26.76 18.22 3.75
C ASP A 126 25.79 17.28 3.00
N ILE A 127 25.37 17.58 1.76
CA ILE A 127 24.50 16.69 0.97
C ILE A 127 25.34 15.79 0.04
N PRO A 128 25.53 14.48 0.31
CA PRO A 128 26.24 13.60 -0.59
C PRO A 128 25.30 13.13 -1.70
N THR A 129 25.74 13.31 -2.95
CA THR A 129 25.09 12.85 -4.18
C THR A 129 25.17 11.32 -4.29
N CYS A 130 24.19 10.61 -3.74
CA CYS A 130 24.12 9.14 -3.84
C CYS A 130 23.63 8.68 -5.23
N ILE A 131 24.56 8.25 -6.07
CA ILE A 131 24.33 7.63 -7.38
C ILE A 131 23.86 6.17 -7.18
N CYS A 132 22.55 5.95 -7.01
CA CYS A 132 21.94 4.63 -6.81
C CYS A 132 21.70 3.82 -8.11
N LYS A 133 22.57 3.92 -9.12
CA LYS A 133 22.35 3.21 -10.40
C LYS A 133 23.22 1.95 -10.62
N LYS A 134 24.19 1.66 -9.76
CA LYS A 134 25.11 0.51 -9.94
C LYS A 134 25.18 -0.52 -8.80
N SER A 135 24.72 -0.24 -7.57
CA SER A 135 25.05 -1.12 -6.42
C SER A 135 24.09 -2.29 -6.16
N LEU A 136 22.87 -2.27 -6.68
CA LEU A 136 21.88 -3.34 -6.46
C LEU A 136 22.13 -4.57 -7.34
N ALA A 137 22.50 -4.38 -8.61
CA ALA A 137 22.84 -5.48 -9.51
C ALA A 137 24.11 -6.22 -9.04
N ASP A 138 25.16 -5.47 -8.69
CA ASP A 138 26.45 -6.02 -8.26
C ASP A 138 26.36 -6.79 -6.91
N LYS A 139 25.44 -6.38 -6.02
CA LYS A 139 25.15 -7.13 -4.77
C LYS A 139 24.28 -8.36 -4.98
N MET A 140 23.34 -8.33 -5.93
CA MET A 140 22.53 -9.52 -6.25
C MET A 140 23.36 -10.58 -6.98
N GLU A 141 24.31 -10.19 -7.81
CA GLU A 141 25.22 -11.09 -8.51
C GLU A 141 26.21 -11.79 -7.55
N LYS A 142 26.80 -11.05 -6.59
CA LYS A 142 27.62 -11.63 -5.52
C LYS A 142 26.85 -12.53 -4.54
N GLY A 143 25.56 -12.23 -4.28
CA GLY A 143 24.69 -13.07 -3.47
C GLY A 143 24.33 -14.39 -4.15
N CYS A 144 24.05 -14.34 -5.46
CA CYS A 144 23.73 -15.52 -6.26
C CYS A 144 24.94 -16.46 -6.43
N LEU A 145 26.15 -15.91 -6.63
CA LEU A 145 27.39 -16.68 -6.72
C LEU A 145 27.75 -17.39 -5.41
N ARG A 146 27.44 -16.81 -4.24
CA ARG A 146 27.62 -17.48 -2.94
C ARG A 146 26.66 -18.64 -2.71
N CYS A 147 25.42 -18.54 -3.21
CA CYS A 147 24.47 -19.65 -3.16
C CYS A 147 24.81 -20.77 -4.17
N GLY A 148 25.45 -20.44 -5.30
CA GLY A 148 25.95 -21.42 -6.27
C GLY A 148 27.20 -22.19 -5.81
N GLY A 149 28.04 -21.60 -4.94
CA GLY A 149 29.27 -22.22 -4.45
C GLY A 149 29.11 -23.42 -3.52
N ILE A 150 27.91 -23.61 -2.94
CA ILE A 150 27.61 -24.74 -2.03
C ILE A 150 27.11 -25.98 -2.81
N LEU A 151 26.80 -25.85 -4.09
CA LEU A 151 26.37 -26.97 -4.96
C LEU A 151 27.52 -27.90 -5.40
N GLY A 152 28.77 -27.59 -5.02
CA GLY A 152 29.95 -28.39 -5.38
C GLY A 152 30.34 -29.49 -4.38
N SER A 153 29.76 -29.53 -3.17
CA SER A 153 30.15 -30.52 -2.17
C SER A 153 28.95 -31.02 -1.35
N ALA A 154 28.62 -32.29 -1.56
CA ALA A 154 27.68 -33.13 -0.78
C ALA A 154 26.19 -32.76 -0.83
N MET A 155 25.45 -33.56 -1.58
CA MET A 155 23.97 -33.63 -1.63
C MET A 155 23.48 -34.45 -0.41
N PRO A 156 22.66 -33.90 0.50
CA PRO A 156 21.25 -34.31 0.57
C PRO A 156 20.28 -33.31 1.26
N GLU A 157 20.07 -32.07 0.78
CA GLU A 157 19.00 -31.19 1.34
C GLU A 157 18.27 -30.33 0.30
N LEU A 158 17.99 -30.86 -0.89
CA LEU A 158 17.28 -30.10 -1.95
C LEU A 158 15.83 -29.72 -1.61
N GLY A 159 15.26 -30.21 -0.49
CA GLY A 159 13.96 -29.77 0.03
C GLY A 159 14.00 -28.52 0.91
N ALA A 160 15.15 -28.16 1.49
CA ALA A 160 15.28 -27.05 2.44
C ALA A 160 15.84 -25.75 1.81
N ILE A 161 16.46 -25.85 0.63
CA ILE A 161 17.10 -24.71 -0.06
C ILE A 161 16.05 -23.76 -0.66
N GLY A 162 14.90 -24.29 -1.13
CA GLY A 162 13.81 -23.45 -1.64
C GLY A 162 13.19 -22.55 -0.57
N GLY A 163 13.00 -23.08 0.65
CA GLY A 163 12.43 -22.33 1.78
C GLY A 163 13.38 -21.28 2.36
N THR A 164 14.67 -21.60 2.48
CA THR A 164 15.69 -20.67 3.00
C THR A 164 15.98 -19.54 2.01
N ALA A 165 16.02 -19.81 0.69
CA ALA A 165 16.16 -18.79 -0.34
C ALA A 165 14.92 -17.85 -0.40
N LEU A 166 13.71 -18.41 -0.32
CA LEU A 166 12.46 -17.62 -0.25
C LEU A 166 12.40 -16.76 1.02
N TYR A 167 12.84 -17.28 2.16
CA TYR A 167 12.89 -16.54 3.42
C TYR A 167 13.88 -15.37 3.34
N ALA A 168 15.08 -15.59 2.78
CA ALA A 168 16.07 -14.53 2.57
C ALA A 168 15.59 -13.44 1.60
N LEU A 169 14.91 -13.83 0.51
CA LEU A 169 14.29 -12.88 -0.43
C LEU A 169 13.17 -12.06 0.22
N ASN A 170 12.35 -12.69 1.07
CA ASN A 170 11.27 -12.00 1.78
C ASN A 170 11.81 -10.95 2.78
N GLN A 171 12.99 -11.19 3.37
CA GLN A 171 13.68 -10.22 4.24
C GLN A 171 14.33 -9.05 3.45
N LEU A 172 14.75 -9.28 2.21
CA LEU A 172 15.36 -8.24 1.36
C LEU A 172 14.33 -7.24 0.81
N LYS A 173 13.09 -7.66 0.57
CA LYS A 173 12.01 -6.80 0.07
C LYS A 173 11.74 -5.57 0.95
N PRO A 174 11.53 -5.68 2.28
CA PRO A 174 11.31 -4.52 3.14
C PRO A 174 12.54 -3.61 3.21
N ALA A 175 13.76 -4.16 3.19
CA ALA A 175 14.99 -3.37 3.16
C ALA A 175 15.12 -2.54 1.87
N ALA A 176 14.78 -3.12 0.72
CA ALA A 176 14.76 -2.42 -0.56
C ALA A 176 13.70 -1.31 -0.60
N LEU A 177 12.49 -1.57 -0.09
CA LEU A 177 11.43 -0.57 0.01
C LEU A 177 11.80 0.58 0.96
N PHE A 178 12.45 0.27 2.09
CA PHE A 178 12.96 1.28 3.01
C PHE A 178 14.00 2.18 2.36
N ALA A 179 14.98 1.61 1.65
CA ALA A 179 15.99 2.38 0.92
C ALA A 179 15.37 3.27 -0.18
N ALA A 180 14.40 2.74 -0.94
CA ALA A 180 13.66 3.49 -1.94
C ALA A 180 12.85 4.65 -1.33
N THR A 181 12.29 4.45 -0.15
CA THR A 181 11.50 5.46 0.57
C THR A 181 12.40 6.59 1.06
N LYS A 182 13.56 6.28 1.65
CA LYS A 182 14.57 7.28 2.02
C LYS A 182 15.04 8.11 0.84
N TYR A 183 15.34 7.46 -0.29
CA TYR A 183 15.72 8.15 -1.52
C TYR A 183 14.60 9.06 -2.04
N ALA A 184 13.36 8.58 -2.04
CA ALA A 184 12.20 9.36 -2.47
C ALA A 184 11.99 10.62 -1.60
N MET A 185 12.15 10.49 -0.28
CA MET A 185 12.04 11.61 0.66
C MET A 185 13.16 12.64 0.46
N ALA A 186 14.41 12.20 0.29
CA ALA A 186 15.53 13.11 0.03
C ALA A 186 15.30 13.92 -1.26
N GLN A 187 14.86 13.25 -2.33
CA GLN A 187 14.54 13.92 -3.60
C GLN A 187 13.32 14.83 -3.49
N GLY A 188 12.28 14.40 -2.76
CA GLY A 188 11.10 15.19 -2.48
C GLY A 188 11.43 16.47 -1.72
N LEU A 189 12.28 16.37 -0.69
CA LEU A 189 12.76 17.50 0.12
C LEU A 189 13.57 18.49 -0.71
N ALA A 190 14.58 18.01 -1.43
CA ALA A 190 15.41 18.87 -2.27
C ALA A 190 14.55 19.67 -3.26
N LYS A 191 13.64 18.99 -3.96
CA LYS A 191 12.73 19.64 -4.90
C LYS A 191 11.72 20.56 -4.21
N GLY A 192 11.18 20.14 -3.07
CA GLY A 192 10.24 20.91 -2.26
C GLY A 192 10.80 22.24 -1.80
N VAL A 193 12.03 22.25 -1.28
CA VAL A 193 12.71 23.48 -0.84
C VAL A 193 12.95 24.41 -2.03
N THR A 194 13.42 23.89 -3.16
CA THR A 194 13.67 24.72 -4.35
C THR A 194 12.38 25.36 -4.91
N GLU A 195 11.32 24.57 -5.09
CA GLU A 195 10.05 25.09 -5.62
C GLU A 195 9.30 25.95 -4.59
N GLY A 196 9.38 25.62 -3.30
CA GLY A 196 8.81 26.41 -2.21
C GLY A 196 9.46 27.79 -2.14
N ASN A 197 10.80 27.86 -2.11
CA ASN A 197 11.53 29.13 -2.05
C ASN A 197 11.30 29.98 -3.31
N ALA A 198 11.28 29.37 -4.50
CA ALA A 198 10.97 30.08 -5.74
C ALA A 198 9.54 30.67 -5.71
N HIS A 199 8.59 29.96 -5.12
CA HIS A 199 7.23 30.44 -4.95
C HIS A 199 7.12 31.58 -3.92
N GLY A 200 7.82 31.46 -2.78
CA GLY A 200 7.91 32.51 -1.78
C GLY A 200 8.49 33.81 -2.35
N MET A 201 9.58 33.71 -3.11
CA MET A 201 10.18 34.83 -3.84
C MET A 201 9.18 35.49 -4.81
N TYR A 202 8.48 34.68 -5.62
CA TYR A 202 7.48 35.18 -6.57
C TYR A 202 6.38 36.00 -5.85
N ILE A 203 5.92 35.52 -4.70
CA ILE A 203 4.88 36.19 -3.91
C ILE A 203 5.38 37.52 -3.34
N VAL A 204 6.57 37.55 -2.73
CA VAL A 204 7.17 38.79 -2.22
C VAL A 204 7.32 39.81 -3.34
N ASN A 205 7.87 39.40 -4.49
CA ASN A 205 8.02 40.29 -5.65
C ASN A 205 6.66 40.78 -6.16
N THR A 206 5.63 39.94 -6.16
CA THR A 206 4.27 40.34 -6.57
C THR A 206 3.70 41.41 -5.63
N PHE A 207 3.85 41.23 -4.31
CA PHE A 207 3.41 42.22 -3.33
C PHE A 207 4.19 43.53 -3.44
N LEU A 208 5.52 43.48 -3.52
CA LEU A 208 6.34 44.68 -3.67
C LEU A 208 6.01 45.46 -4.95
N LYS A 209 5.68 44.76 -6.05
CA LYS A 209 5.25 45.40 -7.29
C LYS A 209 3.90 46.10 -7.16
N ALA A 210 2.93 45.49 -6.46
CA ALA A 210 1.64 46.13 -6.17
C ALA A 210 1.81 47.42 -5.33
N TYR A 211 2.84 47.47 -4.49
CA TYR A 211 3.21 48.63 -3.68
C TYR A 211 4.14 49.62 -4.41
N SER A 212 4.29 49.50 -5.72
CA SER A 212 5.09 50.41 -6.58
C SER A 212 6.58 50.49 -6.23
N VAL A 213 7.07 49.54 -5.42
CA VAL A 213 8.50 49.46 -5.06
C VAL A 213 9.36 49.15 -6.29
N HIS A 214 8.78 48.52 -7.32
CA HIS A 214 9.48 48.22 -8.57
C HIS A 214 9.96 49.47 -9.32
N GLU A 215 9.18 50.53 -9.30
CA GLU A 215 9.52 51.80 -9.97
C GLU A 215 10.62 52.54 -9.21
N LEU A 216 10.71 52.34 -7.90
CA LEU A 216 11.72 52.95 -7.04
C LEU A 216 13.04 52.16 -6.99
N CYS A 217 12.96 50.82 -6.97
CA CYS A 217 14.07 49.91 -6.68
C CYS A 217 14.03 48.66 -7.58
N PRO A 218 14.26 48.77 -8.90
CA PRO A 218 14.23 47.61 -9.78
C PRO A 218 15.30 46.56 -9.42
N ASP A 219 16.48 47.01 -8.95
CA ASP A 219 17.60 46.14 -8.57
C ASP A 219 17.28 45.20 -7.39
N LEU A 220 16.35 45.61 -6.51
CA LEU A 220 15.92 44.78 -5.38
C LEU A 220 15.25 43.49 -5.85
N PHE A 221 14.44 43.56 -6.91
CA PHE A 221 13.72 42.41 -7.45
C PHE A 221 14.65 41.37 -8.07
N GLN A 222 15.80 41.81 -8.59
CA GLN A 222 16.87 40.93 -9.08
C GLN A 222 17.73 40.36 -7.95
N SER A 223 17.82 41.08 -6.82
CA SER A 223 18.61 40.66 -5.66
C SER A 223 17.87 39.62 -4.80
N ILE A 224 16.55 39.74 -4.68
CA ILE A 224 15.71 38.76 -3.97
C ILE A 224 15.75 37.42 -4.71
N GLY A 225 16.16 36.36 -3.99
CA GLY A 225 16.34 35.00 -4.50
C GLY A 225 17.74 34.67 -4.99
N ASN A 226 18.59 35.68 -5.22
CA ASN A 226 19.99 35.52 -5.59
C ASN A 226 20.92 35.77 -4.40
N THR A 227 20.99 37.02 -3.96
CA THR A 227 21.85 37.48 -2.85
C THR A 227 21.07 37.73 -1.57
N ILE A 228 19.78 38.05 -1.67
CA ILE A 228 18.89 38.29 -0.53
C ILE A 228 17.86 37.16 -0.46
N THR A 229 17.75 36.47 0.67
CA THR A 229 16.68 35.49 0.85
C THR A 229 15.34 36.19 0.99
N TYR A 230 14.27 35.61 0.43
CA TYR A 230 12.96 36.28 0.41
C TYR A 230 12.38 36.53 1.81
N TYR A 231 12.85 35.80 2.82
CA TYR A 231 12.43 35.93 4.22
C TYR A 231 13.33 36.86 5.05
N ASP A 232 14.36 37.48 4.47
CA ASP A 232 15.24 38.44 5.15
C ASP A 232 14.58 39.83 5.18
N VAL A 233 13.59 39.98 6.08
CA VAL A 233 12.85 41.24 6.29
C VAL A 233 13.80 42.42 6.50
N PRO A 234 14.84 42.35 7.38
CA PRO A 234 15.73 43.48 7.60
C PRO A 234 16.47 43.95 6.33
N LYS A 235 16.98 43.03 5.49
CA LYS A 235 17.65 43.42 4.24
C LYS A 235 16.67 43.99 3.21
N ILE A 236 15.50 43.36 3.05
CA ILE A 236 14.49 43.82 2.09
C ILE A 236 13.98 45.20 2.51
N ALA A 237 13.49 45.34 3.75
CA ALA A 237 12.98 46.60 4.27
C ALA A 237 14.08 47.68 4.30
N GLY A 238 15.29 47.34 4.74
CA GLY A 238 16.42 48.26 4.78
C GLY A 238 16.80 48.82 3.40
N THR A 239 16.79 47.97 2.36
CA THR A 239 17.06 48.41 0.98
C THR A 239 15.98 49.37 0.48
N ILE A 240 14.71 49.06 0.74
CA ILE A 240 13.58 49.94 0.35
C ILE A 240 13.66 51.27 1.09
N ILE A 241 13.90 51.25 2.41
CA ILE A 241 14.00 52.45 3.23
C ILE A 241 15.14 53.35 2.73
N GLY A 242 16.33 52.79 2.51
CA GLY A 242 17.49 53.57 2.06
C GLY A 242 17.26 54.24 0.70
N LYS A 243 16.69 53.50 -0.26
CA LYS A 243 16.37 54.05 -1.58
C LYS A 243 15.22 55.04 -1.55
N TYR A 244 14.20 54.80 -0.72
CA TYR A 244 13.11 55.73 -0.51
C TYR A 244 13.62 57.06 0.07
N GLN A 245 14.47 57.01 1.10
CA GLN A 245 15.06 58.20 1.70
C GLN A 245 15.97 58.97 0.73
N ALA A 246 16.74 58.26 -0.11
CA ALA A 246 17.60 58.89 -1.10
C ALA A 246 16.81 59.57 -2.24
N ASN A 247 15.70 58.97 -2.68
CA ASN A 247 14.96 59.41 -3.86
C ASN A 247 13.73 60.27 -3.54
N CYS A 248 13.24 60.27 -2.30
CA CYS A 248 12.05 61.01 -1.88
C CYS A 248 12.39 62.25 -1.01
N GLY A 249 13.60 62.79 -1.20
CA GLY A 249 14.08 64.01 -0.54
C GLY A 249 13.65 65.32 -1.24
N PHE A 250 14.33 66.42 -0.92
CA PHE A 250 14.03 67.75 -1.48
C PHE A 250 14.55 67.89 -2.94
N ASN A 251 13.82 68.62 -3.80
CA ASN A 251 14.13 68.89 -5.22
C ASN A 251 14.16 67.65 -6.14
N ILE A 252 13.08 66.87 -6.13
CA ILE A 252 12.92 65.69 -6.98
C ILE A 252 12.04 65.98 -8.21
N SER A 253 12.20 65.19 -9.28
CA SER A 253 11.37 65.32 -10.48
C SER A 253 9.89 65.04 -10.19
N SER A 254 8.97 65.58 -11.00
CA SER A 254 7.53 65.35 -10.86
C SER A 254 7.17 63.86 -10.93
N ALA A 255 7.85 63.09 -11.77
CA ALA A 255 7.67 61.63 -11.87
C ALA A 255 8.13 60.91 -10.59
N THR A 256 9.27 61.29 -10.03
CA THR A 256 9.78 60.72 -8.77
C THR A 256 8.86 61.08 -7.60
N GLN A 257 8.32 62.31 -7.59
CA GLN A 257 7.39 62.75 -6.56
C GLN A 257 6.10 61.93 -6.58
N ALA A 258 5.54 61.63 -7.75
CA ALA A 258 4.37 60.77 -7.89
C ALA A 258 4.61 59.35 -7.30
N ILE A 259 5.77 58.74 -7.62
CA ILE A 259 6.17 57.42 -7.09
C ILE A 259 6.29 57.48 -5.56
N CYS A 260 6.96 58.50 -5.02
CA CYS A 260 7.13 58.68 -3.58
C CYS A 260 5.78 58.86 -2.87
N THR A 261 4.84 59.59 -3.48
CA THR A 261 3.49 59.75 -2.92
C THR A 261 2.68 58.45 -2.98
N ASP A 262 2.77 57.68 -4.06
CA ASP A 262 2.06 56.41 -4.18
C ASP A 262 2.59 55.37 -3.18
N ILE A 263 3.91 55.25 -3.06
CA ILE A 263 4.54 54.39 -2.04
C ILE A 263 4.14 54.87 -0.64
N GLY A 264 4.27 56.16 -0.34
CA GLY A 264 3.96 56.67 0.98
C GLY A 264 2.48 56.54 1.37
N THR A 265 1.54 56.64 0.44
CA THR A 265 0.12 56.35 0.72
C THR A 265 -0.11 54.85 0.97
N LYS A 266 0.43 53.96 0.13
CA LYS A 266 0.26 52.50 0.27
C LYS A 266 0.90 51.94 1.54
N PHE A 267 2.04 52.49 1.95
CA PHE A 267 2.73 52.14 3.21
C PHE A 267 2.25 52.95 4.42
N LYS A 268 1.28 53.86 4.26
CA LYS A 268 0.73 54.74 5.32
C LYS A 268 1.79 55.57 6.05
N LEU A 269 2.66 56.23 5.28
CA LEU A 269 3.81 56.99 5.79
C LEU A 269 3.47 58.46 6.15
N PHE A 270 2.34 58.98 5.67
CA PHE A 270 1.87 60.33 5.98
C PHE A 270 0.35 60.34 6.17
N SER A 271 -0.14 61.32 6.92
CA SER A 271 -1.54 61.42 7.34
C SER A 271 -2.44 61.98 6.24
N ASN A 272 -3.54 61.28 5.96
CA ASN A 272 -4.60 61.73 5.05
C ASN A 272 -5.93 61.96 5.81
N ASN A 273 -5.85 62.52 7.02
CA ASN A 273 -6.93 63.09 7.83
C ASN A 273 -7.80 62.19 8.74
N THR A 274 -7.62 60.86 8.84
CA THR A 274 -8.36 60.06 9.86
C THR A 274 -7.74 58.70 10.27
N GLY A 275 -6.49 58.36 9.89
CA GLY A 275 -5.89 57.04 10.15
C GLY A 275 -4.54 57.06 10.87
N GLU A 276 -4.18 55.95 11.51
CA GLU A 276 -2.81 55.72 12.03
C GLU A 276 -1.79 55.77 10.89
N PHE A 277 -0.78 56.62 11.06
CA PHE A 277 0.37 56.74 10.17
C PHE A 277 1.62 56.23 10.88
N PHE A 278 2.57 55.71 10.10
CA PHE A 278 3.82 55.16 10.61
C PHE A 278 5.01 55.99 10.11
N THR A 279 6.10 55.99 10.88
CA THR A 279 7.38 56.45 10.33
C THR A 279 7.79 55.58 9.16
N THR A 280 8.57 56.10 8.20
CA THR A 280 9.07 55.36 7.03
C THR A 280 9.65 53.99 7.41
N LYS A 281 10.45 53.95 8.48
CA LYS A 281 11.05 52.72 8.96
C LYS A 281 9.99 51.71 9.44
N ILE A 282 9.02 52.16 10.25
CA ILE A 282 8.00 51.27 10.84
C ILE A 282 7.02 50.80 9.77
N GLY A 283 6.49 51.71 8.94
CA GLY A 283 5.47 51.39 7.94
C GLY A 283 5.98 50.39 6.90
N ILE A 284 7.19 50.61 6.38
CA ILE A 284 7.82 49.70 5.42
C ILE A 284 8.15 48.36 6.09
N THR A 285 8.75 48.36 7.27
CA THR A 285 9.11 47.11 7.96
C THR A 285 7.87 46.28 8.25
N ASN A 286 6.81 46.86 8.81
CA ASN A 286 5.58 46.13 9.15
C ASN A 286 4.93 45.49 7.91
N LYS A 287 4.86 46.23 6.79
CA LYS A 287 4.28 45.70 5.55
C LYS A 287 5.14 44.65 4.88
N VAL A 288 6.46 44.84 4.88
CA VAL A 288 7.39 43.82 4.38
C VAL A 288 7.30 42.55 5.23
N THR A 289 7.22 42.65 6.55
CA THR A 289 6.96 41.50 7.44
C THR A 289 5.68 40.78 7.04
N GLU A 290 4.57 41.49 6.85
CA GLU A 290 3.29 40.90 6.44
C GLU A 290 3.41 40.15 5.09
N PHE A 291 4.14 40.71 4.12
CA PHE A 291 4.38 40.05 2.83
C PHE A 291 5.23 38.80 2.98
N VAL A 292 6.28 38.87 3.79
CA VAL A 292 7.17 37.74 4.06
C VAL A 292 6.45 36.62 4.80
N GLU A 293 5.59 36.93 5.77
CA GLU A 293 4.77 35.95 6.47
C GLU A 293 3.85 35.21 5.50
N LYS A 294 3.08 35.94 4.68
CA LYS A 294 2.21 35.36 3.65
C LYS A 294 3.00 34.53 2.65
N ALA A 295 4.14 35.03 2.18
CA ALA A 295 5.02 34.31 1.27
C ALA A 295 5.58 33.04 1.88
N THR A 296 5.94 33.07 3.17
CA THR A 296 6.48 31.90 3.89
C THR A 296 5.42 30.82 4.09
N MET A 297 4.18 31.22 4.41
CA MET A 297 3.05 30.28 4.47
C MET A 297 2.82 29.61 3.11
N SER A 298 2.69 30.39 2.04
CA SER A 298 2.47 29.84 0.70
C SER A 298 3.67 29.03 0.18
N ALA A 299 4.91 29.41 0.52
CA ALA A 299 6.11 28.65 0.20
C ALA A 299 6.11 27.29 0.89
N SER A 300 5.73 27.23 2.17
CA SER A 300 5.61 25.99 2.95
C SER A 300 4.52 25.07 2.39
N GLU A 301 3.36 25.61 2.04
CA GLU A 301 2.28 24.86 1.40
C GLU A 301 2.73 24.28 0.05
N LYS A 302 3.39 25.09 -0.79
CA LYS A 302 3.92 24.64 -2.07
C LYS A 302 4.98 23.56 -1.89
N ALA A 303 5.90 23.75 -0.95
CA ALA A 303 6.94 22.78 -0.62
C ALA A 303 6.32 21.44 -0.20
N SER A 304 5.35 21.46 0.71
CA SER A 304 4.63 20.27 1.18
C SER A 304 3.94 19.51 0.05
N GLN A 305 3.25 20.23 -0.85
CA GLN A 305 2.63 19.61 -2.02
C GLN A 305 3.66 18.96 -2.95
N VAL A 306 4.78 19.64 -3.21
CA VAL A 306 5.85 19.14 -4.09
C VAL A 306 6.56 17.94 -3.46
N ILE A 307 6.83 17.97 -2.16
CA ILE A 307 7.43 16.85 -1.40
C ILE A 307 6.53 15.63 -1.51
N SER A 308 5.23 15.79 -1.20
CA SER A 308 4.25 14.70 -1.23
C SER A 308 4.14 14.09 -2.63
N LYS A 309 3.93 14.93 -3.65
CA LYS A 309 3.80 14.49 -5.05
C LYS A 309 5.06 13.80 -5.56
N THR A 310 6.23 14.39 -5.31
CA THR A 310 7.51 13.85 -5.79
C THR A 310 7.85 12.54 -5.09
N SER A 311 7.71 12.49 -3.77
CA SER A 311 7.97 11.28 -2.98
C SER A 311 7.03 10.15 -3.39
N SER A 312 5.72 10.43 -3.52
CA SER A 312 4.72 9.44 -3.95
C SER A 312 5.03 8.88 -5.35
N ASN A 313 5.37 9.74 -6.31
CA ASN A 313 5.73 9.31 -7.67
C ASN A 313 6.99 8.43 -7.69
N ILE A 314 8.00 8.75 -6.88
CA ILE A 314 9.22 7.94 -6.80
C ILE A 314 8.93 6.62 -6.08
N ILE A 315 8.19 6.64 -4.97
CA ILE A 315 7.84 5.44 -4.20
C ILE A 315 7.03 4.48 -5.05
N THR A 316 5.99 4.95 -5.74
CA THR A 316 5.15 4.12 -6.63
C THR A 316 5.97 3.48 -7.75
N LYS A 317 6.83 4.25 -8.42
CA LYS A 317 7.72 3.74 -9.47
C LYS A 317 8.73 2.72 -8.95
N GLN A 318 9.40 3.02 -7.84
CA GLN A 318 10.37 2.12 -7.20
C GLN A 318 9.71 0.84 -6.70
N THR A 319 8.54 0.95 -6.05
CA THR A 319 7.77 -0.20 -5.55
C THR A 319 7.37 -1.11 -6.69
N ALA A 320 6.87 -0.56 -7.81
CA ALA A 320 6.52 -1.36 -8.99
C ALA A 320 7.73 -2.11 -9.57
N LEU A 321 8.90 -1.45 -9.65
CA LEU A 321 10.14 -2.07 -10.12
C LEU A 321 10.61 -3.18 -9.16
N ILE A 322 10.56 -2.93 -7.86
CA ILE A 322 10.92 -3.90 -6.82
C ILE A 322 9.97 -5.11 -6.90
N GLU A 323 8.65 -4.89 -6.94
CA GLU A 323 7.67 -5.97 -7.05
C GLU A 323 7.84 -6.79 -8.34
N SER A 324 8.07 -6.13 -9.47
CA SER A 324 8.36 -6.80 -10.73
C SER A 324 9.61 -7.69 -10.62
N GLY A 325 10.71 -7.18 -10.05
CA GLY A 325 11.94 -7.94 -9.85
C GLY A 325 11.78 -9.14 -8.92
N PHE A 326 11.05 -8.96 -7.81
CA PHE A 326 10.75 -10.05 -6.87
C PHE A 326 9.83 -11.11 -7.49
N ASN A 327 8.77 -10.71 -8.19
CA ASN A 327 7.87 -11.65 -8.85
C ASN A 327 8.60 -12.49 -9.90
N ASN A 328 9.46 -11.88 -10.72
CA ASN A 328 10.28 -12.60 -11.69
C ASN A 328 11.20 -13.65 -11.02
N SER A 329 11.84 -13.26 -9.92
CA SER A 329 12.72 -14.15 -9.15
C SER A 329 11.94 -15.33 -8.53
N ILE A 330 10.76 -15.06 -8.00
CA ILE A 330 9.86 -16.07 -7.42
C ILE A 330 9.37 -17.06 -8.48
N THR A 331 8.97 -16.57 -9.67
CA THR A 331 8.56 -17.44 -10.79
C THR A 331 9.70 -18.35 -11.24
N SER A 332 10.94 -17.84 -11.29
CA SER A 332 12.12 -18.64 -11.60
C SER A 332 12.39 -19.75 -10.58
N ILE A 333 12.02 -19.57 -9.31
CA ILE A 333 12.17 -20.58 -8.25
C ILE A 333 11.02 -21.61 -8.30
N TYR A 334 9.79 -21.20 -8.59
CA TYR A 334 8.65 -22.12 -8.65
C TYR A 334 8.69 -23.07 -9.86
N ALA A 335 9.20 -22.62 -11.00
CA ALA A 335 9.27 -23.44 -12.22
C ALA A 335 9.99 -24.81 -12.01
N PRO A 336 11.21 -24.88 -11.44
CA PRO A 336 11.88 -26.15 -11.18
C PRO A 336 11.17 -26.99 -10.10
N ILE A 337 10.57 -26.36 -9.07
CA ILE A 337 9.82 -27.09 -8.03
C ILE A 337 8.62 -27.80 -8.64
N ILE A 338 7.84 -27.11 -9.48
CA ILE A 338 6.69 -27.71 -10.19
C ILE A 338 7.15 -28.84 -11.10
N ALA A 339 8.25 -28.65 -11.84
CA ALA A 339 8.82 -29.69 -12.70
C ALA A 339 9.22 -30.95 -11.91
N ILE A 340 9.87 -30.80 -10.76
CA ILE A 340 10.25 -31.92 -9.87
C ILE A 340 9.00 -32.66 -9.36
N VAL A 341 7.97 -31.93 -8.91
CA VAL A 341 6.71 -32.53 -8.42
C VAL A 341 6.02 -33.34 -9.52
N VAL A 342 6.00 -32.84 -10.76
CA VAL A 342 5.44 -33.56 -11.91
C VAL A 342 6.22 -34.85 -12.21
N ILE A 343 7.55 -34.80 -12.18
CA ILE A 343 8.40 -35.98 -12.40
C ILE A 343 8.14 -37.04 -11.31
N VAL A 344 8.10 -36.64 -10.03
CA VAL A 344 7.80 -37.55 -8.91
C VAL A 344 6.43 -38.18 -9.05
N LEU A 345 5.41 -37.41 -9.44
CA LEU A 345 4.05 -37.92 -9.69
C LEU A 345 4.03 -38.99 -10.80
N ILE A 346 4.73 -38.75 -11.90
CA ILE A 346 4.84 -39.72 -13.01
C ILE A 346 5.51 -41.02 -12.52
N LEU A 347 6.59 -40.91 -11.75
CA LEU A 347 7.28 -42.08 -11.18
C LEU A 347 6.38 -42.88 -10.22
N VAL A 348 5.59 -42.21 -9.39
CA VAL A 348 4.63 -42.86 -8.48
C VAL A 348 3.54 -43.60 -9.28
N ILE A 349 3.00 -42.99 -10.34
CA ILE A 349 2.00 -43.62 -11.20
C ILE A 349 2.57 -44.87 -11.88
N ILE A 350 3.76 -44.76 -12.47
CA ILE A 350 4.47 -45.90 -13.09
C ILE A 350 4.71 -47.00 -12.05
N TYR A 351 5.20 -46.65 -10.86
CA TYR A 351 5.42 -47.57 -9.77
C TYR A 351 4.14 -48.31 -9.35
N LEU A 352 3.01 -47.59 -9.21
CA LEU A 352 1.71 -48.18 -8.87
C LEU A 352 1.22 -49.14 -9.96
N ILE A 353 1.40 -48.79 -11.24
CA ILE A 353 1.07 -49.68 -12.38
C ILE A 353 1.93 -50.95 -12.33
N LEU A 354 3.24 -50.81 -12.14
CA LEU A 354 4.17 -51.95 -12.05
C LEU A 354 3.86 -52.83 -10.84
N ARG A 355 3.56 -52.24 -9.68
CA ARG A 355 3.17 -52.94 -8.46
C ARG A 355 1.85 -53.69 -8.66
N TYR A 356 0.87 -53.06 -9.30
CA TYR A 356 -0.41 -53.71 -9.64
C TYR A 356 -0.20 -54.90 -10.58
N ARG A 357 0.61 -54.74 -11.64
CA ARG A 357 0.96 -55.82 -12.58
C ARG A 357 1.67 -56.97 -11.87
N ARG A 358 2.66 -56.70 -10.99
CA ARG A 358 3.35 -57.73 -10.19
C ARG A 358 2.35 -58.49 -9.30
N LYS A 359 1.47 -57.78 -8.59
CA LYS A 359 0.45 -58.41 -7.72
C LYS A 359 -0.52 -59.28 -8.51
N LYS A 360 -0.97 -58.84 -9.69
CA LYS A 360 -1.83 -59.64 -10.59
C LYS A 360 -1.10 -60.89 -11.11
N ARG A 361 0.18 -60.78 -11.47
CA ARG A 361 1.00 -61.93 -11.91
C ARG A 361 1.18 -62.96 -10.80
N MET A 362 1.41 -62.53 -9.55
CA MET A 362 1.52 -63.43 -8.40
C MET A 362 0.20 -64.14 -8.09
N LYS A 363 -0.95 -63.44 -8.14
CA LYS A 363 -2.27 -64.07 -7.97
C LYS A 363 -2.54 -65.16 -9.02
N LYS A 364 -2.20 -64.90 -10.29
CA LYS A 364 -2.32 -65.90 -11.35
C LYS A 364 -1.42 -67.12 -11.08
N LYS A 365 -0.17 -66.92 -10.66
CA LYS A 365 0.73 -68.04 -10.33
C LYS A 365 0.17 -68.94 -9.22
N VAL A 366 -0.41 -68.36 -8.16
CA VAL A 366 -1.04 -69.13 -7.08
C VAL A 366 -2.24 -69.96 -7.57
N GLN A 367 -3.03 -69.43 -8.52
CA GLN A 367 -4.13 -70.19 -9.13
C GLN A 367 -3.64 -71.36 -9.99
N TYR A 368 -2.57 -71.19 -10.77
CA TYR A 368 -2.01 -72.28 -11.58
C TYR A 368 -1.37 -73.39 -10.74
N ILE A 369 -0.73 -73.05 -9.60
CA ILE A 369 -0.18 -74.06 -8.67
C ILE A 369 -1.30 -74.93 -8.10
N LYS A 370 -2.42 -74.33 -7.68
CA LYS A 370 -3.57 -75.08 -7.16
C LYS A 370 -4.18 -76.05 -8.17
N LEU A 371 -4.20 -75.70 -9.46
CA LEU A 371 -4.72 -76.57 -10.53
C LEU A 371 -3.79 -77.73 -10.89
N LEU A 372 -2.54 -77.74 -10.42
CA LEU A 372 -1.56 -78.81 -10.67
C LEU A 372 -1.43 -79.80 -9.50
N GLU A 373 -1.98 -79.45 -8.33
CA GLU A 373 -2.02 -80.32 -7.14
C GLU A 373 -3.33 -81.13 -7.02
N GLU A 374 -4.36 -80.77 -7.79
CA GLU A 374 -5.53 -81.63 -8.09
C GLU A 374 -5.23 -82.49 -9.32
#